data_AF-A0A7S2JCR1-F1
#
_entry.id   AF-A0A7S2JCR1-F1
#
_cell.length_a   1.000
_cell.length_b   1.000
_cell.length_c   1.000
_cell.angle_alpha   90.00
_cell.angle_beta   90.00
_cell.angle_gamma   90.00
#
_symmetry.space_group_name_H-M   'P 1'
#
loop_
_entity.id
_entity.type
_entity.pdbx_description
1 polymer ?
#
loop_
_entity_poly.entity_id
_entity_poly.type
_entity_poly.pdbx_seq_one_letter_code
_entity_poly.pdbx_strand_id
1 'polypeptide(L)'
;MLENMIQDAQVKYESTIRQHLAGMQKDGDGADKRFPQLYANVKRWQDQLEPVLKEFESRPEFDIHEYSTKFLEKMAGIASDNDLEGKSIKFARLVHGQPRWEICRRFLTCLLLTNQGNTDIEFDGEGERLNG
;
A
#
# COMPACT_ATOMS: atom_id res chain seq x y z
N MET A 1 5.29 -10.67 18.11
CA MET A 1 6.73 -11.00 18.28
C MET A 1 7.61 -9.91 17.68
N LEU A 2 7.36 -9.49 16.43
CA LEU A 2 8.09 -8.39 15.77
C LEU A 2 7.84 -7.02 16.42
N GLU A 3 6.59 -6.69 16.77
CA GLU A 3 6.25 -5.43 17.46
C GLU A 3 7.01 -5.25 18.79
N ASN A 4 7.13 -6.32 19.58
CA ASN A 4 7.90 -6.29 20.82
C ASN A 4 9.39 -6.06 20.58
N MET A 5 9.95 -6.64 19.51
CA MET A 5 11.35 -6.46 19.14
C MET A 5 11.64 -5.03 18.66
N ILE A 6 10.70 -4.41 17.93
CA ILE A 6 10.78 -3.01 17.50
C ILE A 6 10.71 -2.09 18.73
N GLN A 7 9.76 -2.35 19.63
CA GLN A 7 9.61 -1.59 20.86
C GLN A 7 10.85 -1.67 21.75
N ASP A 8 11.41 -2.86 21.96
CA ASP A 8 12.61 -3.07 22.77
C ASP A 8 13.84 -2.39 22.15
N ALA A 9 13.98 -2.46 20.82
CA ALA A 9 15.03 -1.75 20.10
C ALA A 9 14.90 -0.23 20.25
N GLN A 10 13.66 0.29 20.22
CA GLN A 10 13.37 1.70 20.37
C GLN A 10 13.67 2.19 21.80
N VAL A 11 13.22 1.47 22.83
CA VAL A 11 13.52 1.79 24.23
C VAL A 11 15.02 1.79 24.51
N LYS A 12 15.75 0.81 23.94
CA LYS A 12 17.21 0.73 24.07
C LYS A 12 17.93 1.86 23.36
N TYR A 13 17.48 2.24 22.16
CA TYR A 13 18.02 3.39 21.44
C TYR A 13 17.77 4.69 22.22
N GLU A 14 16.54 4.91 22.68
CA GLU A 14 16.17 6.10 23.46
C GLU A 14 16.96 6.22 24.76
N SER A 15 17.17 5.11 25.50
CA SER A 15 17.94 5.14 26.75
C SER A 15 19.41 5.49 26.51
N THR A 16 20.01 4.94 25.44
CA THR A 16 21.40 5.19 25.05
C THR A 16 21.60 6.66 24.66
N ILE A 17 20.68 7.22 23.86
CA ILE A 17 20.72 8.62 23.43
C ILE A 17 20.51 9.55 24.61
N ARG A 18 19.56 9.27 25.52
CA ARG A 18 19.34 10.07 26.74
C ARG A 18 20.56 10.10 27.64
N GLN A 19 21.22 8.95 27.82
CA GLN A 19 22.44 8.86 28.61
C GLN A 19 23.59 9.66 27.98
N HIS A 20 23.73 9.60 26.66
CA HIS A 20 24.75 10.35 25.93
C HIS A 20 24.50 11.87 26.00
N LEU A 21 23.26 12.32 25.78
CA LEU A 21 22.87 13.73 25.91
C LEU A 21 23.09 14.27 27.33
N ALA A 22 22.77 13.48 28.36
CA ALA A 22 22.99 13.87 29.76
C ALA A 22 24.49 13.97 30.12
N GLY A 23 25.33 13.14 29.51
CA GLY A 23 26.79 13.25 29.61
C GLY A 23 27.34 14.51 28.96
N MET A 24 26.90 14.81 27.73
CA MET A 24 27.36 15.99 26.98
C MET A 24 26.92 17.32 27.60
N GLN A 25 25.75 17.37 28.23
CA GLN A 25 25.26 18.56 28.96
C GLN A 25 26.15 18.92 30.18
N LYS A 26 26.86 17.94 30.76
CA LYS A 26 27.81 18.17 31.84
C LYS A 26 29.14 18.75 31.37
N ASP A 27 29.52 18.49 30.12
CA ASP A 27 30.85 18.84 29.59
C ASP A 27 30.91 20.23 28.91
N GLY A 28 29.81 21.01 28.94
CA GLY A 28 29.84 22.45 28.72
C GLY A 28 30.20 22.92 27.30
N ASP A 29 30.19 22.05 26.29
CA ASP A 29 30.51 22.42 24.91
C ASP A 29 29.25 22.61 24.05
N GLY A 30 29.31 23.60 23.16
CA GLY A 30 28.20 24.14 22.35
C GLY A 30 27.66 23.22 21.25
N ALA A 31 27.54 21.91 21.48
CA ALA A 31 26.92 20.92 20.59
C ALA A 31 25.36 21.06 20.51
N ASP A 32 24.86 22.28 20.70
CA ASP A 32 23.74 22.63 21.59
C ASP A 32 22.34 22.60 20.95
N LYS A 33 22.16 22.29 19.65
CA LYS A 33 20.80 22.25 19.05
C LYS A 33 20.53 21.15 18.03
N ARG A 34 21.58 20.52 17.49
CA ARG A 34 21.44 19.57 16.37
C ARG A 34 20.89 18.21 16.79
N PHE A 35 21.30 17.69 17.94
CA PHE A 35 20.88 16.35 18.40
C PHE A 35 19.42 16.27 18.86
N PRO A 36 18.87 17.22 19.65
CA PRO A 36 17.45 17.23 19.99
C PRO A 36 16.55 17.39 18.74
N GLN A 37 16.98 18.21 17.77
CA GLN A 37 16.27 18.38 16.50
C GLN A 37 16.31 17.11 15.65
N LEU A 38 17.44 16.42 15.59
CA LEU A 38 17.55 15.13 14.89
C LEU A 38 16.60 14.10 15.51
N TYR A 39 16.57 13.98 16.85
CA TYR A 39 15.66 13.05 17.54
C TYR A 39 14.19 13.42 17.31
N ALA A 40 13.84 14.71 17.41
CA ALA A 40 12.49 15.17 17.11
C ALA A 40 12.07 14.86 15.66
N ASN A 41 12.99 14.97 14.70
CA ASN A 41 12.75 14.63 13.30
C ASN A 41 12.59 13.11 13.10
N VAL A 42 13.45 12.29 13.70
CA VAL A 42 13.34 10.83 13.64
C VAL A 42 12.03 10.36 14.25
N LYS A 43 11.66 10.88 15.43
CA LYS A 43 10.41 10.56 16.10
C LYS A 43 9.21 10.96 15.26
N ARG A 44 9.20 12.18 14.71
CA ARG A 44 8.13 12.64 13.80
C ARG A 44 8.01 11.76 12.57
N TRP A 45 9.12 11.32 11.98
CA TRP A 45 9.11 10.42 10.84
C TRP A 45 8.57 9.04 11.22
N GLN A 46 8.95 8.49 12.38
CA GLN A 46 8.41 7.24 12.91
C GLN A 46 6.89 7.34 13.15
N ASP A 47 6.44 8.39 13.84
CA ASP A 47 5.01 8.63 14.11
C ASP A 47 4.18 8.74 12.82
N GLN A 48 4.79 9.25 11.74
CA GLN A 48 4.17 9.31 10.41
C GLN A 48 4.17 7.97 9.66
N LEU A 49 5.25 7.19 9.79
CA LEU A 49 5.44 5.96 9.03
C LEU A 49 4.72 4.76 9.66
N GLU A 50 4.69 4.69 10.98
CA GLU A 50 4.07 3.59 11.72
C GLU A 50 2.62 3.29 11.31
N PRO A 51 1.71 4.28 11.16
CA PRO A 51 0.36 3.99 10.67
C PRO A 51 0.35 3.45 9.23
N VAL A 52 1.27 3.90 8.36
CA VAL A 52 1.38 3.42 6.98
C VAL A 52 1.87 1.98 6.94
N LEU A 53 2.84 1.63 7.79
CA LEU A 53 3.34 0.25 7.91
C LEU A 53 2.27 -0.67 8.49
N LYS A 54 1.56 -0.25 9.55
CA LYS A 54 0.43 -1.01 10.11
C LYS A 54 -0.66 -1.25 9.08
N GLU A 55 -1.02 -0.23 8.30
CA GLU A 55 -1.97 -0.40 7.19
C GLU A 55 -1.44 -1.41 6.16
N PHE A 56 -0.18 -1.29 5.74
CA PHE A 56 0.43 -2.19 4.76
C PHE A 56 0.47 -3.64 5.23
N GLU A 57 0.93 -3.89 6.46
CA GLU A 57 1.01 -5.21 7.08
C GLU A 57 -0.36 -5.84 7.32
N SER A 58 -1.40 -5.02 7.48
CA SER A 58 -2.78 -5.51 7.59
C SER A 58 -3.37 -6.02 6.26
N ARG A 59 -2.74 -5.69 5.12
CA ARG A 59 -3.25 -6.08 3.80
C ARG A 59 -3.00 -7.57 3.57
N PRO A 60 -3.97 -8.31 3.02
CA PRO A 60 -3.77 -9.71 2.68
C PRO A 60 -2.68 -9.87 1.62
N GLU A 61 -2.04 -11.04 1.61
CA GLU A 61 -1.14 -11.43 0.51
C GLU A 61 -1.88 -11.42 -0.82
N PHE A 62 -1.11 -11.24 -1.91
CA PHE A 62 -1.68 -11.22 -3.24
C PHE A 62 -1.61 -12.62 -3.86
N ASP A 63 -2.75 -13.29 -3.98
CA ASP A 63 -2.91 -14.52 -4.76
C ASP A 63 -3.57 -14.20 -6.10
N ILE A 64 -2.80 -14.33 -7.18
CA ILE A 64 -3.28 -14.00 -8.51
C ILE A 64 -4.43 -14.91 -8.99
N HIS A 65 -4.46 -16.18 -8.56
CA HIS A 65 -5.48 -17.13 -8.96
C HIS A 65 -6.78 -16.86 -8.22
N GLU A 66 -6.71 -16.58 -6.91
CA GLU A 66 -7.88 -16.21 -6.11
C GLU A 66 -8.54 -14.92 -6.66
N TYR A 67 -7.72 -13.91 -6.97
CA TYR A 67 -8.23 -12.69 -7.59
C TYR A 67 -8.82 -12.95 -8.97
N SER A 68 -8.22 -13.83 -9.78
CA SER A 68 -8.74 -14.19 -11.10
C SER A 68 -10.16 -14.76 -11.00
N THR A 69 -10.38 -15.74 -10.12
CA THR A 69 -11.70 -16.33 -9.88
C THR A 69 -12.70 -15.27 -9.42
N LYS A 70 -12.37 -14.49 -8.38
CA LYS A 70 -13.25 -13.43 -7.86
C LYS A 70 -13.57 -12.35 -8.89
N PHE A 71 -12.63 -12.05 -9.78
CA PHE A 71 -12.81 -11.03 -10.81
C PHE A 71 -13.76 -11.52 -11.91
N LEU A 72 -13.61 -12.78 -12.37
CA LEU A 72 -14.52 -13.42 -13.32
C LEU A 72 -15.95 -13.54 -12.74
N GLU A 73 -16.08 -13.99 -11.49
CA GLU A 73 -17.38 -14.07 -10.79
C GLU A 73 -18.07 -12.71 -10.72
N LYS A 74 -17.32 -11.65 -10.41
CA LYS A 74 -17.85 -10.29 -10.37
C LYS A 74 -18.32 -9.81 -11.74
N MET A 75 -17.57 -10.11 -12.80
CA MET A 75 -17.98 -9.77 -14.17
C MET A 75 -19.26 -10.51 -14.57
N ALA A 76 -19.33 -11.82 -14.30
CA ALA A 76 -20.52 -12.63 -14.57
C ALA A 76 -21.76 -12.08 -13.83
N GLY A 77 -21.64 -11.76 -12.53
CA GLY A 77 -22.74 -11.19 -11.75
C GLY A 77 -23.23 -9.85 -12.30
N ILE A 78 -22.32 -8.96 -12.71
CA ILE A 78 -22.69 -7.67 -13.30
C ILE A 78 -23.39 -7.85 -14.66
N ALA A 79 -22.92 -8.80 -15.48
CA ALA A 79 -23.49 -9.10 -16.78
C ALA A 79 -24.94 -9.61 -16.64
N SER A 80 -25.17 -10.53 -15.70
CA SER A 80 -26.51 -11.09 -15.42
C SER A 80 -27.49 -10.05 -14.86
N ASP A 81 -27.05 -9.15 -13.97
CA ASP A 81 -27.94 -8.17 -13.33
C ASP A 81 -28.43 -7.05 -14.27
N ASN A 82 -27.75 -6.82 -15.40
CA ASN A 82 -27.98 -5.63 -16.23
C ASN A 82 -28.34 -5.95 -17.69
N ASP A 83 -28.60 -7.22 -18.01
CA ASP A 83 -28.86 -7.68 -19.38
C ASP A 83 -27.73 -7.20 -20.34
N LEU A 84 -26.51 -7.28 -19.82
CA LEU A 84 -25.27 -6.91 -20.51
C LEU A 84 -24.56 -8.14 -21.07
N GLU A 85 -25.26 -9.26 -21.24
CA GLU A 85 -24.70 -10.46 -21.84
C GLU A 85 -24.14 -10.11 -23.22
N GLY A 86 -22.82 -10.29 -23.40
CA GLY A 86 -22.08 -9.90 -24.60
C GLY A 86 -21.71 -8.42 -24.73
N LYS A 87 -21.88 -7.58 -23.71
CA LYS A 87 -21.44 -6.16 -23.70
C LYS A 87 -20.22 -5.96 -22.81
N SER A 88 -19.34 -5.04 -23.19
CA SER A 88 -18.16 -4.69 -22.41
C SER A 88 -18.51 -3.99 -21.09
N ILE A 89 -17.76 -4.32 -20.04
CA ILE A 89 -17.95 -3.78 -18.70
C ILE A 89 -16.83 -2.78 -18.41
N LYS A 90 -17.18 -1.54 -18.06
CA LYS A 90 -16.19 -0.52 -17.68
C LYS A 90 -15.40 -0.96 -16.45
N PHE A 91 -14.07 -0.90 -16.53
CA PHE A 91 -13.18 -1.28 -15.42
C PHE A 91 -13.49 -0.52 -14.12
N ALA A 92 -13.84 0.76 -14.21
CA ALA A 92 -14.26 1.57 -13.06
C ALA A 92 -15.43 0.95 -12.26
N ARG A 93 -16.35 0.25 -12.94
CA ARG A 93 -17.46 -0.47 -12.30
C ARG A 93 -16.96 -1.72 -11.56
N LEU A 94 -15.96 -2.40 -12.12
CA LEU A 94 -15.34 -3.61 -11.54
C LEU A 94 -14.54 -3.31 -10.27
N VAL A 95 -13.98 -2.10 -10.15
CA VAL A 95 -13.20 -1.68 -8.97
C VAL A 95 -13.91 -0.69 -8.06
N HIS A 96 -15.19 -0.40 -8.30
CA HIS A 96 -15.95 0.55 -7.49
C HIS A 96 -15.93 0.16 -6.00
N GLY A 97 -15.65 1.14 -5.13
CA GLY A 97 -15.58 0.97 -3.68
C GLY A 97 -14.32 0.28 -3.16
N GLN A 98 -13.37 -0.09 -4.03
CA GLN A 98 -12.12 -0.73 -3.61
C GLN A 98 -11.05 0.31 -3.23
N PRO A 99 -10.22 0.04 -2.21
CA PRO A 99 -9.10 0.91 -1.86
C PRO A 99 -8.05 0.93 -2.98
N ARG A 100 -7.23 1.99 -3.04
CA ARG A 100 -6.25 2.17 -4.13
C ARG A 100 -5.30 0.97 -4.32
N TRP A 101 -4.88 0.33 -3.24
CA TRP A 101 -3.99 -0.83 -3.29
C TRP A 101 -4.68 -2.08 -3.89
N GLU A 102 -6.00 -2.21 -3.77
CA GLU A 102 -6.79 -3.25 -4.44
C GLU A 102 -6.94 -2.99 -5.93
N ILE A 103 -7.06 -1.72 -6.34
CA ILE A 103 -7.26 -1.35 -7.74
C ILE A 103 -6.10 -1.85 -8.60
N CYS A 104 -4.86 -1.63 -8.14
CA CYS A 104 -3.66 -2.10 -8.83
C CYS A 104 -3.62 -3.63 -8.97
N ARG A 105 -3.98 -4.36 -7.91
CA ARG A 105 -4.04 -5.83 -7.94
C ARG A 105 -5.07 -6.34 -8.94
N ARG A 106 -6.28 -5.78 -8.92
CA ARG A 106 -7.36 -6.13 -9.86
C ARG A 106 -7.03 -5.76 -11.30
N PHE A 107 -6.31 -4.66 -11.51
CA PHE A 107 -5.83 -4.29 -12.84
C PHE A 107 -4.81 -5.32 -13.36
N LEU A 108 -3.84 -5.73 -12.53
CA LEU A 108 -2.91 -6.81 -12.89
C LEU A 108 -3.63 -8.12 -13.20
N THR A 109 -4.64 -8.48 -12.40
CA THR A 109 -5.49 -9.65 -12.67
C THR A 109 -6.22 -9.53 -14.01
N CYS A 110 -6.77 -8.36 -14.33
CA CYS A 110 -7.40 -8.11 -15.63
C CYS A 110 -6.41 -8.34 -16.77
N LEU A 111 -5.21 -7.76 -16.70
CA LEU A 111 -4.17 -7.95 -17.73
C LEU A 111 -3.77 -9.42 -17.88
N LEU A 112 -3.63 -10.15 -16.77
CA LEU A 112 -3.34 -11.58 -16.82
C LEU A 112 -4.46 -12.36 -17.51
N LEU A 113 -5.71 -12.11 -17.13
CA LEU A 113 -6.87 -12.76 -17.72
C LEU A 113 -6.98 -12.46 -19.22
N THR A 114 -6.64 -11.23 -19.64
CA THR A 114 -6.56 -10.86 -21.06
C THR A 114 -5.49 -11.65 -21.78
N ASN A 115 -4.28 -11.74 -21.21
CA ASN A 115 -3.19 -12.53 -21.79
C ASN A 115 -3.52 -14.02 -21.91
N GLN A 116 -4.35 -14.55 -21.00
CA GLN A 116 -4.82 -15.94 -21.04
C GLN A 116 -6.01 -16.17 -21.98
N GLY A 117 -6.56 -15.11 -22.58
CA GLY A 117 -7.74 -15.19 -23.45
C GLY A 117 -9.07 -15.37 -22.70
N ASN A 118 -9.10 -15.18 -21.37
CA ASN A 118 -10.31 -15.25 -20.56
C ASN A 118 -11.15 -13.97 -20.65
N THR A 119 -10.54 -12.84 -21.01
CA THR A 119 -11.17 -11.52 -21.15
C THR A 119 -10.55 -10.77 -22.32
N ASP A 120 -11.19 -9.70 -22.78
CA ASP A 120 -10.61 -8.78 -23.75
C ASP A 120 -10.74 -7.33 -23.27
N ILE A 121 -9.83 -6.46 -23.71
CA ILE A 121 -9.80 -5.04 -23.35
C ILE A 121 -10.22 -4.23 -24.57
N GLU A 122 -11.41 -3.64 -24.48
CA GLU A 122 -11.93 -2.69 -25.47
C GLU A 122 -11.55 -1.26 -25.09
N PHE A 123 -11.16 -0.47 -26.09
CA PHE A 123 -10.93 0.97 -25.96
C PHE A 123 -12.01 1.72 -26.74
N ASP A 124 -12.50 2.85 -26.20
CA ASP A 124 -13.56 3.63 -26.86
C ASP A 124 -13.04 4.30 -28.16
N GLY A 125 -11.72 4.38 -28.37
CA GLY A 125 -11.10 4.80 -29.63
C GLY A 125 -9.56 4.67 -29.69
N GLU A 126 -8.99 4.71 -30.91
CA GLU A 126 -7.54 4.58 -31.19
C GLU A 126 -6.65 5.57 -30.39
N GLY A 127 -7.19 6.75 -30.05
CA GLY A 127 -6.48 7.76 -29.26
C GLY A 127 -6.27 7.41 -27.78
N GLU A 128 -7.09 6.52 -27.21
CA GLU A 128 -6.92 6.04 -25.83
C GLU A 128 -5.93 4.87 -25.76
N ARG A 129 -5.81 4.09 -26.83
CA ARG A 129 -4.90 2.94 -26.92
C ARG A 129 -3.41 3.34 -26.82
N LEU A 130 -3.06 4.54 -27.29
CA LEU A 130 -1.66 4.99 -27.43
C LEU A 130 -1.14 5.82 -26.25
N ASN A 131 -1.99 6.20 -25.29
CA ASN A 131 -1.65 7.06 -24.16
C ASN A 131 -1.55 6.31 -22.80
N GLY A 132 -1.40 4.98 -22.83
CA GLY A 132 -1.15 4.15 -21.66
C GLY A 132 0.32 4.15 -21.23
#